data_AF-A0A955BKN1-F1
#
_entry.id   AF-A0A955BKN1-F1
#
_cell.length_a   1.000
_cell.length_b   1.000
_cell.length_c   1.000
_cell.angle_alpha   90.00
_cell.angle_beta   90.00
_cell.angle_gamma   90.00
#
_symmetry.space_group_name_H-M   'P 1'
#
loop_
_entity.id
_entity.type
_entity.pdbx_description
1 polymer ?
#
loop_
_entity_poly.entity_id
_entity_poly.type
_entity_poly.pdbx_seq_one_letter_code
_entity_poly.pdbx_strand_id
1 'polypeptide(L)'
;PDFERTDLLSQAEVSPLFESMSKQIHWEPADRAELLRRVPAASEFLVQQLRSERGTLFMRKVAGEELIYDRLDRISRESGGQALIRDLIKLPDAERYAKKETARAVPDLVELLPRKRNSRDRVVKDYDQPTGRLYTIDAFMAALKASYDQAAAVRQAK
;
A
#
# COMPACT_ATOMS: atom_id res chain seq x y z
N PRO A 1 17.38 4.85 -12.02
CA PRO A 1 16.67 3.78 -11.28
C PRO A 1 15.31 3.55 -11.92
N ASP A 2 15.08 2.35 -12.43
CA ASP A 2 13.86 2.01 -13.17
C ASP A 2 12.72 1.78 -12.17
N PHE A 3 11.74 2.68 -12.20
CA PHE A 3 10.52 2.64 -11.38
C PHE A 3 9.59 1.55 -11.92
N GLU A 4 9.17 0.63 -11.04
CA GLU A 4 8.28 -0.49 -11.37
C GLU A 4 6.82 -0.16 -11.04
N ARG A 5 5.87 -0.78 -11.74
CA ARG A 5 4.43 -0.51 -11.55
C ARG A 5 3.89 -0.87 -10.17
N THR A 6 4.57 -1.80 -9.52
CA THR A 6 4.30 -2.26 -8.16
C THR A 6 5.03 -1.44 -7.10
N ASP A 7 5.84 -0.44 -7.50
CA ASP A 7 6.50 0.43 -6.54
C ASP A 7 5.48 1.25 -5.75
N LEU A 8 5.83 1.51 -4.50
CA LEU A 8 4.96 2.20 -3.57
C LEU A 8 4.81 3.67 -3.96
N LEU A 9 3.57 4.06 -4.22
CA LEU A 9 3.17 5.41 -4.54
C LEU A 9 3.04 6.28 -3.27
N SER A 10 3.34 7.57 -3.39
CA SER A 10 3.06 8.54 -2.33
C SER A 10 2.44 9.82 -2.86
N GLN A 11 1.80 10.57 -1.97
CA GLN A 11 1.19 11.87 -2.31
C GLN A 11 2.20 12.85 -2.92
N ALA A 12 3.49 12.76 -2.57
CA ALA A 12 4.53 13.62 -3.11
C ALA A 12 4.74 13.43 -4.63
N GLU A 13 4.49 12.23 -5.14
CA GLU A 13 4.55 11.95 -6.59
C GLU A 13 3.22 12.25 -7.27
N VAL A 14 2.10 11.98 -6.60
CA VAL A 14 0.76 12.11 -7.20
C VAL A 14 0.32 13.57 -7.30
N SER A 15 0.61 14.39 -6.30
CA SER A 15 0.19 15.80 -6.31
C SER A 15 0.64 16.58 -7.56
N PRO A 16 1.92 16.55 -7.98
CA PRO A 16 2.36 17.26 -9.19
C PRO A 16 1.83 16.63 -10.49
N LEU A 17 1.44 15.35 -10.48
CA LEU A 17 0.80 14.72 -11.65
C LEU A 17 -0.56 15.34 -11.96
N PHE A 18 -1.38 15.60 -10.93
CA PHE A 18 -2.67 16.29 -11.14
C PHE A 18 -2.49 17.68 -11.74
N GLU A 19 -1.49 18.43 -11.30
CA GLU A 19 -1.20 19.75 -11.86
C GLU A 19 -0.77 19.66 -13.33
N SER A 20 0.04 18.65 -13.66
CA SER A 20 0.52 18.42 -15.02
C SER A 20 -0.62 17.99 -15.95
N MET A 21 -1.53 17.14 -15.48
CA MET A 21 -2.72 16.73 -16.23
C MET A 21 -3.66 17.91 -16.52
N SER A 22 -3.93 18.74 -15.52
CA SER A 22 -4.75 19.94 -15.70
C SER A 22 -4.15 20.89 -16.75
N LYS A 23 -2.81 21.04 -16.76
CA LYS A 23 -2.11 21.88 -17.74
C LYS A 23 -2.05 21.27 -19.14
N GLN A 24 -1.86 19.96 -19.28
CA GLN A 24 -1.59 19.31 -20.56
C GLN A 24 -2.85 18.88 -21.31
N ILE A 25 -3.85 18.37 -20.59
CA ILE A 25 -5.06 17.79 -21.19
C ILE A 25 -6.34 18.49 -20.71
N HIS A 26 -6.21 19.60 -19.98
CA HIS A 26 -7.33 20.41 -19.46
C HIS A 26 -8.39 19.59 -18.72
N TRP A 27 -7.95 18.52 -18.07
CA TRP A 27 -8.81 17.65 -17.28
C TRP A 27 -8.37 17.64 -15.83
N GLU A 28 -9.33 17.89 -14.95
CA GLU A 28 -9.19 17.75 -13.52
C GLU A 28 -10.26 16.76 -13.02
N PRO A 29 -9.86 15.64 -12.38
CA PRO A 29 -10.81 14.72 -11.77
C PRO A 29 -11.64 15.43 -10.70
N ALA A 30 -12.98 15.30 -10.77
CA ALA A 30 -13.87 15.92 -9.78
C ALA A 30 -13.64 15.39 -8.35
N ASP A 31 -13.13 14.16 -8.25
CA ASP A 31 -12.78 13.45 -7.02
C ASP A 31 -11.28 13.54 -6.68
N ARG A 32 -10.54 14.49 -7.26
CA ARG A 32 -9.09 14.70 -7.02
C ARG A 32 -8.71 14.63 -5.53
N ALA A 33 -9.46 15.33 -4.68
CA ALA A 33 -9.17 15.37 -3.25
C ALA A 33 -9.31 13.99 -2.58
N GLU A 34 -10.30 13.20 -2.99
CA GLU A 34 -10.52 11.85 -2.48
C GLU A 34 -9.46 10.88 -2.99
N LEU A 35 -9.11 10.95 -4.28
CA LEU A 35 -8.02 10.16 -4.85
C LEU A 35 -6.70 10.43 -4.10
N LEU A 36 -6.36 11.69 -3.87
CA LEU A 36 -5.14 12.06 -3.15
C LEU A 36 -5.16 11.58 -1.69
N ARG A 37 -6.31 11.66 -1.00
CA ARG A 37 -6.47 11.18 0.38
C ARG A 37 -6.24 9.68 0.52
N ARG A 38 -6.59 8.90 -0.51
CA ARG A 38 -6.39 7.45 -0.53
C ARG A 38 -4.93 7.05 -0.78
N VAL A 39 -4.11 7.92 -1.36
CA VAL A 39 -2.66 7.69 -1.53
C VAL A 39 -1.93 7.91 -0.20
N PRO A 40 -1.00 7.04 0.20
CA PRO A 40 -0.19 7.24 1.40
C PRO A 40 0.64 8.54 1.37
N ALA A 41 0.72 9.25 2.50
CA ALA A 41 1.60 10.41 2.63
C ALA A 41 3.07 9.97 2.73
N ALA A 42 3.98 10.75 2.16
CA ALA A 42 5.41 10.44 2.14
C ALA A 42 6.05 10.35 3.54
N SER A 43 5.44 11.00 4.54
CA SER A 43 5.88 10.97 5.93
C SER A 43 5.38 9.75 6.71
N GLU A 44 4.51 8.93 6.14
CA GLU A 44 4.01 7.75 6.83
C GLU A 44 5.12 6.71 7.02
N PHE A 45 5.13 6.09 8.21
CA PHE A 45 6.15 5.11 8.58
C PHE A 45 6.34 4.03 7.52
N LEU A 46 5.25 3.42 7.05
CA LEU A 46 5.31 2.34 6.07
C LEU A 46 5.95 2.82 4.77
N VAL A 47 5.61 4.02 4.31
CA VAL A 47 6.17 4.62 3.10
C VAL A 47 7.67 4.85 3.24
N GLN A 48 8.10 5.41 4.35
CA GLN A 48 9.52 5.64 4.63
C GLN A 48 10.32 4.34 4.68
N GLN A 49 9.77 3.28 5.29
CA GLN A 49 10.47 2.01 5.38
C GLN A 49 10.57 1.30 4.03
N LEU A 50 9.46 1.24 3.29
CA LEU A 50 9.39 0.54 2.02
C LEU A 50 10.12 1.27 0.88
N ARG A 51 10.34 2.59 0.99
CA ARG A 51 11.17 3.36 0.03
C ARG A 51 12.67 3.31 0.30
N SER A 52 13.10 2.70 1.40
CA SER A 52 14.52 2.43 1.61
C SER A 52 15.02 1.39 0.62
N GLU A 53 16.33 1.32 0.35
CA GLU A 53 16.91 0.32 -0.55
C GLU A 53 16.47 -1.12 -0.20
N ARG A 54 16.54 -1.47 1.08
CA ARG A 54 16.08 -2.78 1.58
C ARG A 54 14.56 -2.92 1.48
N GLY A 55 13.81 -1.85 1.72
CA GLY A 55 12.36 -1.81 1.55
C GLY A 55 11.94 -2.11 0.12
N THR A 56 12.58 -1.49 -0.86
CA THR A 56 12.31 -1.74 -2.28
C THR A 56 12.61 -3.18 -2.67
N LEU A 57 13.74 -3.73 -2.21
CA LEU A 57 14.05 -5.14 -2.43
C LEU A 57 13.01 -6.08 -1.79
N PHE A 58 12.56 -5.76 -0.57
CA PHE A 58 11.49 -6.51 0.07
C PHE A 58 10.18 -6.44 -0.72
N MET A 59 9.77 -5.25 -1.16
CA MET A 59 8.56 -5.05 -1.98
C MET A 59 8.59 -5.89 -3.25
N ARG A 60 9.71 -5.90 -3.98
CA ARG A 60 9.85 -6.70 -5.20
C ARG A 60 9.61 -8.19 -4.99
N LYS A 61 9.95 -8.71 -3.80
CA LYS A 61 9.74 -10.12 -3.46
C LYS A 61 8.30 -10.44 -3.08
N VAL A 62 7.55 -9.47 -2.57
CA VAL A 62 6.18 -9.65 -2.07
C VAL A 62 5.11 -9.03 -2.97
N ALA A 63 5.49 -8.35 -4.05
CA ALA A 63 4.57 -7.62 -4.93
C ALA A 63 3.46 -8.48 -5.55
N GLY A 64 3.68 -9.80 -5.68
CA GLY A 64 2.68 -10.75 -6.16
C GLY A 64 1.69 -11.23 -5.10
N GLU A 65 1.89 -10.89 -3.82
CA GLU A 65 1.02 -11.32 -2.72
C GLU A 65 -0.20 -10.41 -2.59
N GLU A 66 -1.39 -11.02 -2.62
CA GLU A 66 -2.65 -10.28 -2.54
C GLU A 66 -2.78 -9.52 -1.21
N LEU A 67 -3.21 -8.26 -1.27
CA LEU A 67 -3.42 -7.36 -0.12
C LEU A 67 -2.16 -7.13 0.74
N ILE A 68 -0.95 -7.39 0.22
CA ILE A 68 0.25 -7.29 1.04
C ILE A 68 0.46 -5.89 1.64
N TYR A 69 0.24 -4.83 0.86
CA TYR A 69 0.39 -3.46 1.35
C TYR A 69 -0.67 -3.10 2.40
N ASP A 70 -1.91 -3.57 2.21
CA ASP A 70 -3.00 -3.43 3.18
C ASP A 70 -2.64 -4.12 4.51
N ARG A 71 -2.14 -5.35 4.44
CA ARG A 71 -1.68 -6.12 5.62
C ARG A 71 -0.53 -5.42 6.31
N LEU A 72 0.49 -4.97 5.58
CA LEU A 72 1.63 -4.25 6.15
C LEU A 72 1.21 -2.93 6.80
N ASP A 73 0.27 -2.19 6.21
CA ASP A 73 -0.29 -0.97 6.80
C ASP A 73 -1.00 -1.29 8.13
N ARG A 74 -1.84 -2.32 8.15
CA ARG A 74 -2.52 -2.76 9.39
C ARG A 74 -1.52 -3.22 10.45
N ILE A 75 -0.54 -4.04 10.08
CA ILE A 75 0.53 -4.47 10.98
C ILE A 75 1.27 -3.26 11.53
N SER A 76 1.61 -2.27 10.71
CA SER A 76 2.35 -1.08 11.14
C SER A 76 1.65 -0.26 12.23
N ARG A 77 0.33 -0.40 12.36
CA ARG A 77 -0.51 0.29 13.34
C ARG A 77 -0.68 -0.49 14.65
N GLU A 78 -0.30 -1.77 14.67
CA GLU A 78 -0.35 -2.59 15.88
C GLU A 78 0.85 -2.36 16.80
N SER A 79 0.67 -2.67 18.09
CA SER A 79 1.76 -2.59 19.06
C SER A 79 2.91 -3.51 18.65
N GLY A 80 4.11 -2.94 18.50
CA GLY A 80 5.30 -3.65 18.03
C GLY A 80 5.37 -3.89 16.53
N GLY A 81 4.32 -3.57 15.76
CA GLY A 81 4.28 -3.83 14.32
C GLY A 81 5.29 -3.02 13.51
N GLN A 82 5.56 -1.77 13.89
CA GLN A 82 6.63 -0.99 13.26
C GLN A 82 8.02 -1.60 13.50
N ALA A 83 8.28 -2.15 14.69
CA ALA A 83 9.53 -2.83 14.97
C ALA A 83 9.64 -4.11 14.13
N LEU A 84 8.57 -4.90 14.09
CA LEU A 84 8.47 -6.08 13.24
C LEU A 84 8.77 -5.77 11.77
N ILE A 85 8.16 -4.72 11.19
CA ILE A 85 8.39 -4.33 9.79
C ILE A 85 9.86 -3.93 9.56
N ARG A 86 10.45 -3.15 10.48
CA ARG A 86 11.87 -2.75 10.37
C ARG A 86 12.81 -3.95 10.38
N ASP A 87 12.48 -4.97 11.16
CA ASP A 87 13.30 -6.18 11.25
C ASP A 87 13.06 -7.08 10.04
N LEU A 88 11.81 -7.25 9.63
CA LEU A 88 11.40 -8.04 8.48
C LEU A 88 12.09 -7.57 7.20
N ILE A 89 12.09 -6.26 6.91
CA ILE A 89 12.73 -5.68 5.71
C ILE A 89 14.24 -5.99 5.63
N LYS A 90 14.89 -6.32 6.75
CA LYS A 90 16.32 -6.66 6.79
C LYS A 90 16.59 -8.15 6.63
N LEU A 91 15.57 -9.00 6.74
CA LEU A 91 15.75 -10.45 6.65
C LEU A 91 15.93 -10.89 5.19
N PRO A 92 16.86 -11.82 4.91
CA PRO A 92 17.12 -12.28 3.54
C PRO A 92 15.93 -13.03 2.93
N ASP A 93 15.13 -13.76 3.72
CA ASP A 93 13.96 -14.55 3.26
C ASP A 93 12.64 -14.00 3.82
N ALA A 94 12.56 -12.67 3.97
CA ALA A 94 11.44 -11.96 4.57
C ALA A 94 10.10 -12.23 3.89
N GLU A 95 10.11 -12.50 2.59
CA GLU A 95 8.91 -12.76 1.80
C GLU A 95 8.13 -13.99 2.27
N ARG A 96 8.79 -14.96 2.91
CA ARG A 96 8.14 -16.17 3.42
C ARG A 96 7.11 -15.87 4.51
N TYR A 97 7.34 -14.82 5.29
CA TYR A 97 6.44 -14.41 6.37
C TYR A 97 5.30 -13.52 5.89
N ALA A 98 5.38 -13.00 4.66
CA ALA A 98 4.40 -12.13 4.05
C ALA A 98 3.31 -12.89 3.26
N LYS A 99 3.52 -14.19 3.04
CA LYS A 99 2.60 -15.05 2.27
C LYS A 99 1.40 -15.45 3.11
N LYS A 100 0.23 -15.48 2.48
CA LYS A 100 -1.00 -15.99 3.12
C LYS A 100 -0.97 -17.51 3.29
N GLU A 101 -0.50 -18.22 2.27
CA GLU A 101 -0.34 -19.67 2.30
C GLU A 101 1.06 -20.00 2.81
N THR A 102 1.23 -19.98 4.14
CA THR A 102 2.46 -20.49 4.73
C THR A 102 2.42 -22.01 4.77
N ALA A 103 3.54 -22.65 4.42
CA ALA A 103 3.75 -24.05 4.81
C ALA A 103 3.60 -24.14 6.34
N ARG A 104 3.05 -25.25 6.88
CA ARG A 104 2.70 -25.46 8.31
C ARG A 104 3.75 -25.06 9.37
N ALA A 105 4.97 -24.70 8.97
CA ALA A 105 6.07 -24.29 9.84
C ALA A 105 6.49 -22.80 9.75
N VAL A 106 5.93 -22.00 8.82
CA VAL A 106 6.27 -20.57 8.71
C VAL A 106 5.13 -19.72 9.29
N PRO A 107 5.39 -18.89 10.31
CA PRO A 107 4.37 -17.99 10.85
C PRO A 107 4.07 -16.84 9.88
N ASP A 108 2.80 -16.42 9.81
CA ASP A 108 2.37 -15.20 9.13
C ASP A 108 2.75 -13.93 9.95
N LEU A 109 2.68 -12.74 9.36
CA LEU A 109 2.93 -11.44 9.98
C LEU A 109 2.14 -11.25 11.28
N VAL A 110 0.88 -11.66 11.33
CA VAL A 110 0.07 -11.56 12.56
C VAL A 110 0.67 -12.44 13.66
N GLU A 111 1.13 -13.63 13.29
CA GLU A 111 1.80 -14.58 14.18
C GLU A 111 3.20 -14.15 14.61
N LEU A 112 3.74 -13.07 14.04
CA LEU A 112 5.02 -12.47 14.44
C LEU A 112 4.86 -11.27 15.39
N LEU A 113 3.66 -10.71 15.54
CA LEU A 113 3.41 -9.58 16.44
C LEU A 113 3.59 -9.95 17.92
N PRO A 114 4.16 -9.09 18.77
CA PRO A 114 4.25 -9.39 20.19
C PRO A 114 2.86 -9.63 20.80
N ARG A 115 2.76 -10.60 21.72
CA ARG A 115 1.50 -10.88 22.42
C ARG A 115 1.09 -9.68 23.27
N LYS A 116 -0.20 -9.33 23.23
CA LYS A 116 -0.77 -8.32 24.13
C LYS A 116 -0.76 -8.88 25.56
N ARG A 117 -0.52 -8.01 26.55
CA ARG A 117 -0.20 -8.37 27.95
C ARG A 117 -1.14 -9.39 28.61
N ASN A 118 -2.37 -9.54 28.12
CA ASN A 118 -3.38 -10.48 28.64
C ASN A 118 -4.13 -11.29 27.54
N SER A 119 -3.60 -11.39 26.32
CA SER A 119 -4.25 -12.15 25.22
C SER A 119 -3.34 -13.24 24.70
N ARG A 120 -3.88 -14.46 24.56
CA ARG A 120 -3.19 -15.55 23.86
C ARG A 120 -3.18 -15.34 22.34
N ASP A 121 -4.18 -14.62 21.84
CA ASP A 121 -4.40 -14.44 20.41
C ASP A 121 -3.75 -13.16 19.92
N ARG A 122 -3.12 -13.27 18.75
CA ARG A 122 -2.66 -12.15 17.94
C ARG A 122 -3.75 -11.92 16.91
N VAL A 123 -4.48 -10.82 17.05
CA VAL A 123 -5.58 -10.47 16.14
C VAL A 123 -5.34 -9.07 15.64
N VAL A 124 -5.39 -8.92 14.32
CA VAL A 124 -5.36 -7.64 13.63
C VAL A 124 -6.71 -7.43 12.99
N LYS A 125 -7.36 -6.31 13.30
CA LYS A 125 -8.70 -6.03 12.80
C LYS A 125 -8.67 -5.87 11.27
N ASP A 126 -9.62 -6.52 10.59
CA ASP A 126 -9.81 -6.47 9.15
C ASP A 126 -8.55 -6.85 8.34
N TYR A 127 -7.71 -7.75 8.89
CA TYR A 127 -6.40 -8.11 8.33
C TYR A 127 -6.44 -8.52 6.85
N ASP A 128 -7.47 -9.30 6.47
CA ASP A 128 -7.69 -9.77 5.11
C ASP A 128 -8.65 -8.88 4.30
N GLN A 129 -8.81 -7.61 4.69
CA GLN A 129 -9.69 -6.67 4.00
C GLN A 129 -8.90 -5.48 3.44
N PRO A 130 -9.23 -5.01 2.23
CA PRO A 130 -8.67 -3.78 1.67
C PRO A 130 -8.82 -2.60 2.64
N THR A 131 -7.78 -1.77 2.74
CA THR A 131 -7.83 -0.51 3.51
C THR A 131 -8.50 0.61 2.72
N GLY A 132 -8.73 0.40 1.42
CA GLY A 132 -9.22 1.41 0.48
C GLY A 132 -8.13 2.37 0.00
N ARG A 133 -6.88 2.19 0.43
CA ARG A 133 -5.76 3.03 0.01
C ARG A 133 -5.23 2.61 -1.36
N LEU A 134 -4.53 3.54 -2.00
CA LEU A 134 -3.93 3.36 -3.33
C LEU A 134 -2.41 3.30 -3.16
N TYR A 135 -1.90 2.08 -2.90
CA TYR A 135 -0.48 1.87 -2.60
C TYR A 135 0.42 1.80 -3.83
N THR A 136 -0.08 1.32 -4.97
CA THR A 136 0.72 1.12 -6.19
C THR A 136 0.25 2.03 -7.31
N ILE A 137 1.09 2.19 -8.35
CA ILE A 137 0.70 2.91 -9.56
C ILE A 137 -0.52 2.26 -10.20
N ASP A 138 -0.55 0.93 -10.30
CA ASP A 138 -1.66 0.22 -10.93
C ASP A 138 -2.99 0.49 -10.23
N ALA A 139 -2.99 0.49 -8.89
CA ALA A 139 -4.18 0.83 -8.10
C ALA A 139 -4.61 2.29 -8.35
N PHE A 140 -3.65 3.22 -8.39
CA PHE A 140 -3.92 4.64 -8.66
C PHE A 140 -4.45 4.87 -10.08
N MET A 141 -3.85 4.25 -11.09
CA MET A 141 -4.28 4.34 -12.49
C MET A 141 -5.67 3.75 -12.70
N ALA A 142 -5.98 2.62 -12.05
CA ALA A 142 -7.32 2.04 -12.08
C ALA A 142 -8.35 3.01 -11.47
N ALA A 143 -8.04 3.64 -10.33
CA ALA A 143 -8.91 4.63 -9.70
C ALA A 143 -9.09 5.88 -10.57
N LEU A 144 -8.01 6.36 -11.20
CA LEU A 144 -8.05 7.52 -12.10
C LEU A 144 -8.89 7.24 -13.36
N LYS A 145 -8.76 6.03 -13.93
CA LYS A 145 -9.57 5.61 -15.07
C LYS A 145 -11.06 5.57 -14.70
N ALA A 146 -11.40 5.01 -13.54
CA ALA A 146 -12.78 4.97 -13.07
C ALA A 146 -13.39 6.39 -12.94
N SER A 147 -12.62 7.34 -12.41
CA SER A 147 -13.03 8.76 -12.34
C SER A 147 -13.27 9.35 -13.73
N TYR A 148 -12.38 9.08 -14.69
CA TYR A 148 -12.54 9.52 -16.06
C TYR A 148 -13.80 8.94 -16.73
N ASP A 149 -14.00 7.62 -16.62
CA ASP A 149 -15.14 6.92 -17.22
C ASP A 149 -16.46 7.46 -16.63
N GLN A 150 -16.50 7.71 -15.32
CA GLN A 150 -17.67 8.30 -14.65
C GLN A 150 -17.96 9.71 -15.17
N ALA A 151 -16.93 10.55 -15.34
CA ALA A 151 -17.09 11.89 -15.91
C ALA A 151 -17.57 11.83 -17.38
N ALA A 152 -17.09 10.86 -18.17
CA ALA A 152 -17.52 10.67 -19.55
C ALA A 152 -18.99 10.23 -19.64
N ALA A 153 -19.43 9.29 -18.78
CA ALA A 153 -20.82 8.85 -18.72
C ALA A 153 -21.78 10.00 -18.37
N VAL A 154 -21.41 10.85 -17.41
CA VAL A 154 -22.20 12.04 -17.04
C VAL A 154 -22.32 13.03 -18.19
N ARG A 155 -21.29 13.17 -19.03
CA ARG A 155 -21.33 14.05 -20.22
C ARG A 155 -22.23 13.51 -21.33
N GLN A 156 -22.30 12.19 -21.51
CA GLN A 156 -23.14 11.57 -22.53
C GLN A 156 -24.63 11.51 -22.14
N ALA A 157 -24.93 11.59 -20.85
CA ALA A 157 -26.30 11.62 -20.33
C ALA A 157 -26.95 13.02 -20.31
N LYS A 158 -26.19 14.07 -20.69
CA LYS A 158 -26.65 15.46 -20.82
C LYS A 158 -26.80 15.82 -22.29
#